data_AF-A0A5W8ML73-F1
#
_entry.id   AF-A0A5W8ML73-F1
#
_cell.length_a   1.000
_cell.length_b   1.000
_cell.length_c   1.000
_cell.angle_alpha   90.00
_cell.angle_beta   90.00
_cell.angle_gamma   90.00
#
_symmetry.space_group_name_H-M   'P 1'
#
loop_
_entity.id
_entity.type
_entity.pdbx_description
1 polymer ?
#
loop_
_entity_poly.entity_id
_entity_poly.type
_entity_poly.pdbx_seq_one_letter_code
_entity_poly.pdbx_strand_id
1 'polypeptide(L)'
;MNKFEGITVLQIENSDRIQGALSPKVEREIDTADIVIDGGKVVKNRVVQMDSPKGSAMLPVFKGLPLAPLDALKNISAIIETGHLMTSCSDKECEEIGDVIIDFARQYAASAHAYAYAQEEKK
;
A
#
# COMPACT_ATOMS: atom_id res chain seq x y z
N MET A 1 -13.74 -18.53 6.12
CA MET A 1 -12.66 -19.04 5.26
C MET A 1 -11.64 -17.91 5.12
N ASN A 2 -10.58 -17.92 5.93
CA ASN A 2 -9.59 -16.83 5.94
C ASN A 2 -8.68 -17.01 4.73
N LYS A 3 -8.80 -16.13 3.72
CA LYS A 3 -8.01 -16.16 2.47
C LYS A 3 -6.50 -15.92 2.66
N PHE A 4 -6.02 -15.81 3.89
CA PHE A 4 -4.65 -15.39 4.22
C PHE A 4 -3.82 -16.48 4.91
N GLU A 5 -4.36 -17.68 5.14
CA GLU A 5 -3.55 -18.82 5.58
C GLU A 5 -2.62 -19.25 4.44
N GLY A 6 -1.30 -19.15 4.65
CA GLY A 6 -0.29 -19.62 3.70
C GLY A 6 0.47 -18.54 2.91
N ILE A 7 0.31 -17.25 3.24
CA ILE A 7 1.15 -16.18 2.65
C ILE A 7 2.40 -16.00 3.48
N THR A 8 3.55 -16.13 2.83
CA THR A 8 4.87 -15.91 3.42
C THR A 8 5.36 -14.48 3.16
N VAL A 9 5.68 -13.74 4.22
CA VAL A 9 6.22 -12.37 4.13
C VAL A 9 7.64 -12.36 4.69
N LEU A 10 8.58 -11.90 3.88
CA LEU A 10 9.97 -11.69 4.28
C LEU A 10 10.24 -10.19 4.45
N GLN A 11 10.69 -9.79 5.64
CA GLN A 11 11.19 -8.44 5.89
C GLN A 11 12.71 -8.49 5.90
N ILE A 12 13.32 -7.68 5.05
CA ILE A 12 14.77 -7.51 4.94
C ILE A 12 15.15 -6.29 5.79
N GLU A 13 15.96 -6.53 6.79
CA GLU A 13 16.53 -5.50 7.66
C GLU A 13 18.00 -5.23 7.30
N ASN A 14 18.56 -4.17 7.89
CA ASN A 14 19.99 -3.86 7.71
C ASN A 14 20.91 -4.96 8.27
N SER A 15 20.43 -5.73 9.25
CA SER A 15 21.10 -6.88 9.86
C SER A 15 21.26 -8.06 8.89
N ASP A 16 20.40 -8.16 7.87
CA ASP A 16 20.45 -9.20 6.83
C ASP A 16 21.51 -8.95 5.77
N ARG A 17 22.13 -7.76 5.82
CA ARG A 17 23.17 -7.31 4.89
C ARG A 17 24.54 -7.49 5.52
N ILE A 18 25.38 -8.31 4.90
CA ILE A 18 26.79 -8.48 5.25
C ILE A 18 27.61 -7.71 4.22
N GLN A 19 28.34 -6.69 4.67
CA GLN A 19 29.14 -5.81 3.78
C GLN A 19 28.32 -5.17 2.64
N GLY A 20 27.04 -4.87 2.90
CA GLY A 20 26.13 -4.24 1.93
C GLY A 20 25.42 -5.19 0.97
N ALA A 21 25.83 -6.47 0.92
CA ALA A 21 25.16 -7.51 0.15
C ALA A 21 24.26 -8.37 1.06
N LEU A 22 23.20 -8.95 0.49
CA LEU A 22 22.35 -9.89 1.23
C LEU A 22 23.13 -11.18 1.48
N SER A 23 22.86 -11.81 2.63
CA SER A 23 23.41 -13.14 2.87
C SER A 23 22.80 -14.16 1.88
N PRO A 24 23.54 -15.19 1.44
CA PRO A 24 23.01 -16.23 0.55
C PRO A 24 21.80 -17.00 1.13
N LYS A 25 21.61 -16.94 2.45
CA LYS A 25 20.43 -17.50 3.11
C LYS A 25 19.19 -16.66 2.83
N VAL A 26 19.30 -15.34 2.99
CA VAL A 26 18.23 -14.38 2.77
C VAL A 26 17.83 -14.36 1.30
N GLU A 27 18.80 -14.47 0.38
CA GLU A 27 18.51 -14.60 -1.06
C GLU A 27 17.62 -15.81 -1.37
N ARG A 28 17.87 -16.97 -0.75
CA ARG A 28 17.01 -18.15 -0.92
C ARG A 28 15.62 -17.98 -0.32
N GLU A 29 15.50 -17.22 0.77
CA GLU A 29 14.20 -16.93 1.40
C GLU A 29 13.39 -15.94 0.56
N ILE A 30 14.06 -15.00 -0.12
CA ILE A 30 13.42 -14.09 -1.10
C ILE A 30 12.75 -14.90 -2.21
N ASP A 31 13.36 -15.96 -2.70
CA ASP A 31 12.83 -16.79 -3.80
C ASP A 31 11.52 -17.48 -3.42
N THR A 32 11.41 -17.98 -2.19
CA THR A 32 10.24 -18.73 -1.71
C THR A 32 9.14 -17.84 -1.13
N ALA A 33 9.48 -16.64 -0.65
CA ALA A 33 8.51 -15.72 -0.07
C ALA A 33 7.46 -15.23 -1.09
N ASP A 34 6.21 -15.08 -0.63
CA ASP A 34 5.12 -14.50 -1.41
C ASP A 34 5.22 -12.97 -1.46
N ILE A 35 5.62 -12.33 -0.36
CA ILE A 35 5.85 -10.89 -0.27
C ILE A 35 7.22 -10.62 0.32
N VAL A 36 7.97 -9.67 -0.25
CA VAL A 36 9.27 -9.22 0.30
C VAL A 36 9.23 -7.71 0.51
N ILE A 37 9.64 -7.27 1.70
CA ILE A 37 9.73 -5.86 2.10
C ILE A 37 11.19 -5.53 2.43
N ASP A 38 11.76 -4.53 1.75
CA ASP A 38 13.13 -4.06 1.96
C ASP A 38 13.11 -2.56 2.29
N GLY A 39 13.64 -2.18 3.46
CA GLY A 39 13.66 -0.78 3.90
C GLY A 39 12.27 -0.13 3.94
N GLY A 40 11.24 -0.91 4.31
CA GLY A 40 9.84 -0.46 4.34
C GLY A 40 9.14 -0.38 2.98
N LYS A 41 9.80 -0.81 1.88
CA LYS A 41 9.21 -0.87 0.54
C LYS A 41 8.94 -2.31 0.13
N VAL A 42 7.76 -2.58 -0.45
CA VAL A 42 7.46 -3.89 -1.03
C VAL A 42 8.25 -4.05 -2.34
N VAL A 43 9.14 -5.04 -2.39
CA VAL A 43 10.00 -5.33 -3.55
C VAL A 43 9.59 -6.60 -4.31
N LYS A 44 8.77 -7.47 -3.70
CA LYS A 44 8.13 -8.64 -4.33
C LYS A 44 6.72 -8.81 -3.77
N ASN A 45 5.75 -9.12 -4.63
CA ASN A 45 4.38 -9.46 -4.22
C ASN A 45 3.77 -10.45 -5.23
N ARG A 46 3.70 -11.72 -4.84
CA ARG A 46 3.15 -12.84 -5.62
C ARG A 46 1.67 -13.11 -5.32
N VAL A 47 1.14 -12.56 -4.24
CA VAL A 47 -0.27 -12.71 -3.83
C VAL A 47 -1.21 -12.04 -4.84
N VAL A 48 -0.71 -11.06 -5.60
CA VAL A 48 -1.41 -10.51 -6.77
C VAL A 48 -1.13 -11.40 -7.99
N GLN A 49 -1.76 -12.58 -8.05
CA GLN A 49 -1.98 -13.25 -9.33
C GLN A 49 -3.23 -12.62 -9.97
N MET A 50 -3.01 -11.63 -10.83
CA MET A 50 -3.91 -11.43 -11.97
C MET A 50 -3.41 -12.35 -13.07
N ASP A 51 -4.31 -13.06 -13.74
CA ASP A 51 -3.99 -13.86 -14.93
C ASP A 51 -3.05 -13.06 -15.84
N SER A 52 -1.79 -13.49 -15.92
CA SER A 52 -0.78 -12.73 -16.65
C SER A 52 -1.06 -12.89 -18.15
N PRO A 53 -1.19 -11.80 -18.93
CA PRO A 53 -1.08 -11.91 -20.38
C PRO A 53 0.31 -12.47 -20.69
N LYS A 54 0.38 -13.55 -21.46
CA LYS A 54 1.64 -14.14 -21.94
C LYS A 54 2.42 -13.06 -22.71
N GLY A 55 3.39 -12.43 -22.05
CA GLY A 55 4.22 -11.39 -22.63
C GLY A 55 4.85 -10.57 -21.51
N SER A 56 6.15 -10.28 -21.63
CA SER A 56 6.97 -9.46 -20.74
C SER A 56 6.44 -8.02 -20.60
N ALA A 57 5.28 -7.84 -19.99
CA ALA A 57 4.76 -6.54 -19.59
C ALA A 57 5.11 -6.32 -18.12
N MET A 58 5.99 -5.37 -17.85
CA MET A 58 6.31 -4.88 -16.51
C MET A 58 4.99 -4.57 -15.77
N LEU A 59 4.75 -5.23 -14.64
CA LEU A 59 3.56 -4.97 -13.83
C LEU A 59 3.50 -3.47 -13.48
N PRO A 60 2.34 -2.81 -13.58
CA PRO A 60 2.21 -1.44 -13.12
C PRO A 60 2.42 -1.41 -11.61
N VAL A 61 3.56 -0.87 -11.19
CA VAL A 61 3.86 -0.61 -9.77
C VAL A 61 2.77 0.30 -9.23
N PHE A 62 2.13 -0.08 -8.12
CA PHE A 62 1.18 0.78 -7.43
C PHE A 62 1.91 2.04 -6.96
N LYS A 63 1.61 3.18 -7.59
CA LYS A 63 2.26 4.47 -7.30
C LYS A 63 1.60 5.23 -6.14
N GLY A 64 0.70 4.59 -5.40
CA GLY A 64 -0.11 5.24 -4.38
C GLY A 64 -1.31 5.98 -4.97
N LEU A 65 -2.01 6.72 -4.10
CA LEU A 65 -3.11 7.59 -4.50
C LEU A 65 -2.56 8.91 -5.06
N PRO A 66 -3.01 9.36 -6.24
CA PRO A 66 -2.53 10.60 -6.84
C PRO A 66 -2.85 11.82 -5.98
N LEU A 67 -1.91 12.76 -5.85
CA LEU A 67 -2.11 14.01 -5.10
C LEU A 67 -2.58 15.17 -5.99
N ALA A 68 -2.74 14.94 -7.30
CA ALA A 68 -3.27 15.93 -8.22
C ALA A 68 -4.67 16.37 -7.76
N PRO A 69 -4.99 17.68 -7.71
CA PRO A 69 -6.15 18.18 -6.98
C PRO A 69 -7.47 17.48 -7.33
N LEU A 70 -7.77 17.31 -8.62
CA LEU A 70 -9.02 16.71 -9.07
C LEU A 70 -9.12 15.22 -8.73
N ASP A 71 -8.01 14.49 -8.84
CA ASP A 71 -7.97 13.06 -8.52
C ASP A 71 -8.02 12.85 -7.01
N ALA A 72 -7.30 13.68 -6.25
CA ALA A 72 -7.31 13.66 -4.80
C ALA A 72 -8.71 13.95 -4.25
N LEU A 73 -9.41 14.97 -4.77
CA LEU A 73 -10.79 15.28 -4.38
C LEU A 73 -11.74 14.09 -4.60
N LYS A 74 -11.67 13.45 -5.77
CA LYS A 74 -12.49 12.26 -6.08
C LYS A 74 -12.20 11.12 -5.11
N ASN A 75 -10.92 10.84 -4.88
CA ASN A 75 -10.50 9.77 -3.98
C ASN A 75 -10.92 10.04 -2.53
N ILE A 76 -10.73 11.28 -2.03
CA ILE A 76 -11.17 11.68 -0.68
C ILE A 76 -12.67 11.48 -0.53
N SER A 77 -13.48 11.88 -1.51
CA SER A 77 -14.93 11.68 -1.48
C SER A 77 -15.31 10.21 -1.34
N ALA A 78 -14.69 9.34 -2.14
CA ALA A 78 -14.97 7.89 -2.11
C ALA A 78 -14.54 7.24 -0.78
N ILE A 79 -13.40 7.66 -0.22
CA ILE A 79 -12.90 7.16 1.07
C ILE A 79 -13.84 7.60 2.21
N ILE A 80 -14.29 8.85 2.22
CA ILE A 80 -15.24 9.35 3.22
C ILE A 80 -16.56 8.60 3.16
N GLU A 81 -17.10 8.40 1.96
CA GLU A 81 -18.35 7.63 1.76
C GLU A 81 -18.21 6.21 2.30
N THR A 82 -17.08 5.55 2.00
CA THR A 82 -16.79 4.21 2.52
C THR A 82 -16.69 4.20 4.04
N GLY A 83 -15.95 5.14 4.61
CA GLY A 83 -15.81 5.26 6.06
C GLY A 83 -17.16 5.48 6.75
N HIS A 84 -18.02 6.34 6.19
CA HIS A 84 -19.38 6.57 6.71
C HIS A 84 -20.29 5.34 6.62
N LEU A 85 -20.22 4.59 5.53
CA LEU A 85 -20.98 3.34 5.42
C LEU A 85 -20.56 2.35 6.50
N MET A 86 -19.26 2.28 6.80
CA MET A 86 -18.71 1.39 7.82
C MET A 86 -19.04 1.84 9.26
N THR A 87 -18.95 3.14 9.55
CA THR A 87 -19.36 3.68 10.87
C THR A 87 -20.86 3.54 11.12
N SER A 88 -21.67 3.37 10.07
CA SER A 88 -23.11 3.14 10.18
C SER A 88 -23.48 1.67 10.44
N CYS A 89 -22.51 0.75 10.42
CA CYS A 89 -22.73 -0.65 10.76
C CYS A 89 -23.04 -0.82 12.25
N SER A 90 -23.91 -1.78 12.58
CA SER A 90 -24.19 -2.18 13.97
C SER A 90 -23.07 -3.03 14.59
N ASP A 91 -22.12 -3.48 13.76
CA ASP A 91 -20.96 -4.25 14.18
C ASP A 91 -19.85 -3.30 14.63
N LYS A 92 -19.35 -3.51 15.86
CA LYS A 92 -18.40 -2.59 16.50
C LYS A 92 -17.03 -2.58 15.82
N GLU A 93 -16.58 -3.72 15.30
CA GLU A 93 -15.32 -3.81 14.57
C GLU A 93 -15.43 -3.04 13.24
N CYS A 94 -16.57 -3.16 12.55
CA CYS A 94 -16.85 -2.38 11.35
C CYS A 94 -16.90 -0.88 11.64
N GLU A 95 -17.51 -0.47 12.75
CA GLU A 95 -17.58 0.93 13.18
C GLU A 95 -16.17 1.51 13.38
N GLU A 96 -15.32 0.81 14.15
CA GLU A 96 -13.94 1.23 14.43
C GLU A 96 -13.08 1.30 13.16
N ILE A 97 -13.25 0.35 12.23
CA ILE A 97 -12.58 0.41 10.93
C ILE A 97 -13.06 1.63 10.13
N GLY A 98 -14.35 1.96 10.20
CA GLY A 98 -14.92 3.16 9.58
C GLY A 98 -14.23 4.44 10.07
N ASP A 99 -14.01 4.57 11.37
CA ASP A 99 -13.28 5.72 11.94
C ASP A 99 -11.84 5.81 11.42
N VAL A 100 -11.14 4.67 11.31
CA VAL A 100 -9.78 4.61 10.75
C VAL A 100 -9.76 5.06 9.28
N ILE A 101 -10.77 4.66 8.49
CA ILE A 101 -10.90 5.07 7.08
C ILE A 101 -11.15 6.57 6.95
N ILE A 102 -12.00 7.14 7.82
CA ILE A 102 -12.25 8.59 7.86
C ILE A 102 -10.97 9.34 8.24
N ASP A 103 -10.21 8.85 9.23
CA ASP A 103 -8.95 9.47 9.59
C ASP A 103 -7.92 9.40 8.45
N PHE A 104 -7.89 8.29 7.71
CA PHE A 104 -7.06 8.18 6.51
C PHE A 104 -7.45 9.23 5.45
N ALA A 105 -8.75 9.47 5.21
CA ALA A 105 -9.20 10.52 4.30
C ALA A 105 -8.69 11.91 4.71
N ARG A 106 -8.71 12.21 6.01
CA ARG A 106 -8.18 13.46 6.57
C ARG A 106 -6.68 13.62 6.31
N GLN A 107 -5.89 12.58 6.59
CA GLN A 107 -4.44 12.61 6.38
C GLN A 107 -4.09 12.75 4.89
N TYR A 108 -4.84 12.07 4.03
CA TYR A 108 -4.66 12.16 2.59
C TYR A 108 -5.04 13.54 2.04
N ALA A 109 -6.11 14.15 2.55
CA ALA A 109 -6.49 15.53 2.21
C ALA A 109 -5.40 16.54 2.60
N ALA A 110 -4.81 16.40 3.80
CA ALA A 110 -3.69 17.24 4.23
C ALA A 110 -2.47 17.11 3.30
N SER A 111 -2.18 15.88 2.86
CA SER A 111 -1.09 15.60 1.92
C SER A 111 -1.35 16.19 0.53
N ALA A 112 -2.59 16.10 0.04
CA ALA A 112 -3.00 16.69 -1.23
C ALA A 112 -2.92 18.22 -1.20
N HIS A 113 -3.34 18.84 -0.09
CA HIS A 113 -3.19 20.27 0.13
C HIS A 113 -1.72 20.71 0.13
N ALA A 114 -0.86 20.05 0.90
CA ALA A 114 0.56 20.36 0.95
C ALA A 114 1.23 20.22 -0.43
N TYR A 115 0.84 19.20 -1.20
CA TYR A 115 1.29 19.04 -2.58
C TYR A 115 0.85 20.20 -3.47
N ALA A 116 -0.43 20.59 -3.43
CA ALA A 116 -0.95 21.70 -4.23
C ALA A 116 -0.23 23.02 -3.92
N TYR A 117 -0.05 23.33 -2.63
CA TYR A 117 0.68 24.51 -2.18
C TYR A 117 2.12 24.54 -2.72
N ALA A 118 2.84 23.42 -2.64
CA ALA A 118 4.20 23.30 -3.15
C ALA A 118 4.31 23.39 -4.69
N GLN A 119 3.21 23.18 -5.43
CA GLN A 119 3.17 23.41 -6.88
C GLN A 119 2.90 24.88 -7.24
N GLU A 120 2.19 25.62 -6.38
CA GLU A 120 1.93 27.05 -6.57
C GLU A 120 3.20 27.88 -6.32
N GLU A 121 4.01 27.55 -5.32
CA GLU A 121 5.30 28.23 -5.06
C GLU A 121 6.34 28.05 -6.19
N LYS A 122 6.12 27.10 -7.09
CA LYS A 122 7.02 26.81 -8.23
C LYS A 122 6.59 27.51 -9.53
N LYS A 123 5.48 28.24 -9.52
CA LYS A 123 4.98 29.02 -10.66
C LYS A 123 5.39 30.48 -10.53
#